data_AF-A0A7X6D2U9-F1
#
_entry.id   AF-A0A7X6D2U9-F1
#
_cell.length_a   1.000
_cell.length_b   1.000
_cell.length_c   1.000
_cell.angle_alpha   90.00
_cell.angle_beta   90.00
_cell.angle_gamma   90.00
#
_symmetry.space_group_name_H-M   'P 1'
#
loop_
_entity.id
_entity.type
_entity.pdbx_description
1 polymer ?
#
loop_
_entity_poly.entity_id
_entity_poly.type
_entity_poly.pdbx_seq_one_letter_code
_entity_poly.pdbx_strand_id
1 'polypeptide(L)'
;MTHYTPAQAAERTGMSLDTLRYYEKSGVITPVARTGGGRRVYSEGDLERLALVRCLRQTGMPVAELRRYSELGTGAGTAAERLRLLEEHDARVLHAVELLLTARRELLLGKIARYRAELGLSPYPGGSGSAPAGGPETGRSADPGVASAPGGRPGAHRGDTPAC
;
A
#
# COMPACT_ATOMS: atom_id res chain seq x y z
N MET A 1 -30.53 -12.09 8.56
CA MET A 1 -29.28 -11.49 8.04
C MET A 1 -28.66 -10.66 9.15
N THR A 2 -27.34 -10.67 9.29
CA THR A 2 -26.66 -9.79 10.26
C THR A 2 -26.61 -8.37 9.71
N HIS A 3 -26.77 -7.39 10.60
CA HIS A 3 -26.92 -5.98 10.26
C HIS A 3 -26.07 -5.12 11.18
N TYR A 4 -25.33 -4.18 10.58
CA TYR A 4 -24.33 -3.37 11.27
C TYR A 4 -24.72 -1.90 11.29
N THR A 5 -24.54 -1.27 12.46
CA THR A 5 -24.61 0.19 12.60
C THR A 5 -23.42 0.85 11.89
N PRO A 6 -23.48 2.16 11.58
CA PRO A 6 -22.34 2.88 11.00
C PRO A 6 -21.06 2.81 11.84
N ALA A 7 -21.18 2.72 13.18
CA ALA A 7 -20.04 2.58 14.07
C ALA A 7 -19.35 1.21 13.92
N GLN A 8 -20.13 0.12 13.92
CA GLN A 8 -19.61 -1.23 13.69
C GLN A 8 -19.06 -1.41 12.27
N ALA A 9 -19.66 -0.77 11.27
CA ALA A 9 -19.14 -0.75 9.90
C ALA A 9 -17.80 0.01 9.82
N ALA A 10 -17.68 1.16 10.48
CA ALA A 10 -16.44 1.94 10.59
C ALA A 10 -15.32 1.14 11.27
N GLU A 11 -15.63 0.51 12.40
CA GLU A 11 -14.73 -0.37 13.16
C GLU A 11 -14.24 -1.55 12.31
N ARG A 12 -15.15 -2.34 11.73
CA ARG A 12 -14.81 -3.53 10.93
C ARG A 12 -14.05 -3.22 9.64
N THR A 13 -14.38 -2.12 8.96
CA THR A 13 -13.71 -1.72 7.71
C THR A 13 -12.46 -0.87 7.95
N GLY A 14 -12.22 -0.44 9.20
CA GLY A 14 -11.20 0.53 9.57
C GLY A 14 -11.31 1.87 8.85
N MET A 15 -12.53 2.27 8.48
CA MET A 15 -12.83 3.57 7.88
C MET A 15 -13.42 4.55 8.91
N SER A 16 -13.28 5.85 8.71
CA SER A 16 -14.02 6.82 9.52
C SER A 16 -15.50 6.86 9.09
N LEU A 17 -16.38 7.29 10.01
CA LEU A 17 -17.80 7.53 9.72
C LEU A 17 -18.00 8.51 8.55
N ASP A 18 -17.11 9.49 8.41
CA ASP A 18 -17.17 10.48 7.34
C ASP A 18 -16.65 9.94 6.00
N THR A 19 -15.69 9.00 6.00
CA THR A 19 -15.33 8.24 4.80
C THR A 19 -16.50 7.38 4.31
N LEU A 20 -17.22 6.70 5.20
CA LEU A 20 -18.43 5.93 4.83
C LEU A 20 -19.52 6.84 4.24
N ARG A 21 -19.80 7.99 4.88
CA ARG A 21 -20.73 9.01 4.37
C ARG A 21 -20.28 9.62 3.04
N TYR A 22 -18.98 9.80 2.85
CA TYR A 22 -18.41 10.30 1.60
C TYR A 22 -18.57 9.28 0.48
N TYR A 23 -18.35 7.98 0.71
CA TYR A 23 -18.57 6.94 -0.29
C TYR A 23 -20.06 6.75 -0.65
N GLU A 24 -20.99 6.88 0.31
CA GLU A 24 -22.43 6.95 0.03
C GLU A 24 -22.77 8.20 -0.82
N LYS A 25 -22.33 9.40 -0.40
CA LYS A 25 -22.61 10.66 -1.12
C LYS A 25 -21.98 10.71 -2.52
N SER A 26 -20.89 9.99 -2.74
CA SER A 26 -20.21 9.92 -4.04
C SER A 26 -20.68 8.77 -4.93
N GLY A 27 -21.56 7.87 -4.46
CA GLY A 27 -22.00 6.70 -5.23
C GLY A 27 -20.94 5.59 -5.36
N VAL A 28 -19.85 5.65 -4.59
CA VAL A 28 -18.84 4.59 -4.51
C VAL A 28 -19.40 3.35 -3.79
N ILE A 29 -20.37 3.54 -2.89
CA ILE A 29 -21.26 2.48 -2.42
C ILE A 29 -22.71 2.80 -2.80
N THR A 30 -23.50 1.76 -3.05
CA THR A 30 -24.95 1.87 -3.22
C THR A 30 -25.62 2.48 -1.97
N PRO A 31 -26.76 3.19 -2.11
CA PRO A 31 -27.47 3.77 -0.97
C PRO A 31 -27.83 2.70 0.07
N VAL A 32 -27.21 2.79 1.25
CA VAL A 32 -27.37 1.79 2.31
C VAL A 32 -28.77 1.80 2.90
N ALA A 33 -29.24 0.60 3.27
CA ALA A 33 -30.56 0.40 3.86
C ALA A 33 -30.77 1.27 5.12
N ARG A 34 -32.03 1.59 5.42
CA ARG A 34 -32.40 2.36 6.62
C ARG A 34 -33.45 1.62 7.43
N THR A 35 -33.35 1.70 8.75
CA THR A 35 -34.42 1.25 9.65
C THR A 35 -35.66 2.13 9.49
N GLY A 36 -36.82 1.69 9.98
CA GLY A 36 -38.02 2.54 10.08
C GLY A 36 -37.81 3.82 10.90
N GLY A 37 -36.77 3.87 11.76
CA GLY A 37 -36.31 5.07 12.47
C GLY A 37 -35.27 5.90 11.70
N GLY A 38 -35.14 5.73 10.38
CA GLY A 38 -34.27 6.50 9.49
C GLY A 38 -32.75 6.27 9.64
N ARG A 39 -32.31 5.36 10.52
CA ARG A 39 -30.89 5.09 10.78
C ARG A 39 -30.32 4.16 9.70
N ARG A 40 -29.13 4.48 9.18
CA ARG A 40 -28.38 3.65 8.22
C ARG A 40 -28.04 2.27 8.80
N VAL A 41 -28.07 1.25 7.94
CA VAL A 41 -27.76 -0.14 8.25
C VAL A 41 -26.92 -0.71 7.11
N TYR A 42 -25.84 -1.40 7.45
CA TYR A 42 -24.98 -2.14 6.51
C TYR A 42 -25.25 -3.65 6.65
N SER A 43 -25.18 -4.38 5.55
CA SER A 43 -25.12 -5.85 5.52
C SER A 43 -23.65 -6.33 5.48
N GLU A 44 -23.41 -7.64 5.60
CA GLU A 44 -22.04 -8.18 5.46
C GLU A 44 -21.46 -7.89 4.05
N GLY A 45 -22.26 -8.05 2.99
CA GLY A 45 -21.83 -7.74 1.62
C GLY A 45 -21.54 -6.26 1.37
N ASP A 46 -22.09 -5.34 2.17
CA ASP A 46 -21.67 -3.93 2.16
C ASP A 46 -20.28 -3.78 2.80
N LEU A 47 -19.96 -4.54 3.85
CA LEU A 47 -18.63 -4.52 4.47
C LEU A 47 -17.56 -5.14 3.56
N GLU A 48 -17.88 -6.25 2.88
CA GLU A 48 -17.02 -6.87 1.86
C GLU A 48 -16.72 -5.88 0.71
N ARG A 49 -17.77 -5.22 0.19
CA ARG A 49 -17.62 -4.19 -0.85
C ARG A 49 -16.79 -3.01 -0.36
N LEU A 50 -17.00 -2.57 0.88
CA LEU A 50 -16.21 -1.50 1.51
C LEU A 50 -14.74 -1.89 1.68
N ALA A 51 -14.43 -3.12 2.08
CA ALA A 51 -13.06 -3.62 2.19
C ALA A 51 -12.34 -3.62 0.82
N LEU A 52 -13.00 -4.09 -0.24
CA LEU A 52 -12.45 -4.03 -1.61
C LEU A 52 -12.23 -2.57 -2.07
N VAL A 53 -13.24 -1.71 -1.88
CA VAL A 53 -13.13 -0.26 -2.18
C VAL A 53 -11.97 0.39 -1.41
N ARG A 54 -11.74 -0.03 -0.16
CA ARG A 54 -10.60 0.43 0.65
C ARG A 54 -9.28 0.03 -0.01
N CYS A 55 -9.13 -1.25 -0.36
CA CYS A 55 -7.90 -1.78 -0.94
C CYS A 55 -7.56 -1.07 -2.25
N LEU A 56 -8.51 -1.00 -3.19
CA LEU A 56 -8.39 -0.29 -4.47
C LEU A 56 -8.06 1.20 -4.29
N ARG A 57 -8.65 1.87 -3.30
CA ARG A 57 -8.32 3.28 -3.00
C ARG A 57 -6.90 3.43 -2.45
N GLN A 58 -6.45 2.52 -1.59
CA GLN A 58 -5.11 2.53 -1.01
C GLN A 58 -4.01 2.23 -2.06
N THR A 59 -4.30 1.36 -3.04
CA THR A 59 -3.44 1.12 -4.21
C THR A 59 -3.56 2.21 -5.30
N GLY A 60 -4.25 3.31 -5.01
CA GLY A 60 -4.23 4.53 -5.82
C GLY A 60 -5.39 4.72 -6.80
N MET A 61 -6.36 3.79 -6.89
CA MET A 61 -7.50 3.93 -7.79
C MET A 61 -8.26 5.25 -7.50
N PRO A 62 -8.54 6.08 -8.52
CA PRO A 62 -9.26 7.33 -8.35
C PRO A 62 -10.74 7.08 -8.02
N VAL A 63 -11.35 8.03 -7.32
CA VAL A 63 -12.77 7.94 -6.90
C VAL A 63 -13.72 7.81 -8.10
N ALA A 64 -13.35 8.28 -9.29
CA ALA A 64 -14.14 8.09 -10.52
C ALA A 64 -14.17 6.62 -10.99
N GLU A 65 -13.05 5.91 -10.96
CA GLU A 65 -13.00 4.47 -11.30
C GLU A 65 -13.73 3.62 -10.25
N LEU A 66 -13.62 3.99 -8.96
CA LEU A 66 -14.36 3.33 -7.87
C LEU A 66 -15.89 3.46 -8.02
N ARG A 67 -16.39 4.60 -8.54
CA ARG A 67 -17.81 4.76 -8.91
C ARG A 67 -18.18 3.84 -10.06
N ARG A 68 -17.44 3.89 -11.19
CA ARG A 68 -17.69 3.03 -12.36
C ARG A 68 -17.72 1.54 -11.98
N TYR A 69 -16.78 1.09 -11.14
CA TYR A 69 -16.77 -0.29 -10.64
C TYR A 69 -18.06 -0.65 -9.87
N SER A 70 -18.55 0.24 -9.00
CA SER A 70 -19.77 0.03 -8.23
C SER A 70 -21.05 0.15 -9.06
N GLU A 71 -21.10 1.06 -10.03
CA GLU A 71 -22.17 1.21 -11.03
C GLU A 71 -22.31 -0.08 -11.85
N LEU A 72 -21.21 -0.56 -12.44
CA LEU A 72 -21.14 -1.86 -13.11
C LEU A 72 -21.58 -3.00 -12.16
N GLY A 73 -21.23 -2.91 -10.88
CA GLY A 73 -21.66 -3.82 -9.82
C GLY A 73 -23.17 -3.83 -9.50
N THR A 74 -24.00 -3.11 -10.26
CA THR A 74 -25.48 -3.18 -10.22
C THR A 74 -26.12 -3.67 -11.53
N GLY A 75 -25.37 -3.70 -12.64
CA GLY A 75 -25.88 -4.12 -13.95
C GLY A 75 -25.79 -5.64 -14.19
N ALA A 76 -26.72 -6.18 -14.98
CA ALA A 76 -26.61 -7.55 -15.50
C ALA A 76 -25.55 -7.63 -16.61
N GLY A 77 -24.81 -8.74 -16.70
CA GLY A 77 -23.81 -8.98 -17.76
C GLY A 77 -22.48 -8.22 -17.61
N THR A 78 -22.34 -7.29 -16.67
CA THR A 78 -21.17 -6.41 -16.49
C THR A 78 -19.91 -7.10 -15.97
N ALA A 79 -19.95 -8.41 -15.69
CA ALA A 79 -18.86 -9.15 -15.05
C ALA A 79 -17.53 -9.05 -15.80
N ALA A 80 -17.55 -9.11 -17.14
CA ALA A 80 -16.35 -8.97 -17.97
C ALA A 80 -15.73 -7.57 -17.90
N GLU A 81 -16.55 -6.51 -17.82
CA GLU A 81 -16.06 -5.14 -17.70
C GLU A 81 -15.50 -4.87 -16.28
N ARG A 82 -16.12 -5.46 -15.25
CA ARG A 82 -15.60 -5.41 -13.87
C ARG A 82 -14.28 -6.16 -13.72
N LEU A 83 -14.14 -7.33 -14.34
CA LEU A 83 -12.88 -8.09 -14.38
C LEU A 83 -11.78 -7.24 -15.05
N ARG A 84 -12.05 -6.76 -16.26
CA ARG A 84 -11.11 -5.93 -17.03
C ARG A 84 -10.67 -4.68 -16.25
N LEU A 85 -11.57 -4.00 -15.54
CA LEU A 85 -11.21 -2.82 -14.73
C LEU A 85 -10.24 -3.18 -13.60
N LEU A 86 -10.40 -4.36 -12.97
CA LEU A 86 -9.50 -4.85 -11.92
C LEU A 86 -8.16 -5.28 -12.49
N GLU A 87 -8.13 -5.98 -13.63
CA GLU A 87 -6.89 -6.38 -14.33
C GLU A 87 -6.09 -5.15 -14.82
N GLU A 88 -6.77 -4.17 -15.41
CA GLU A 88 -6.19 -2.89 -15.82
C GLU A 88 -5.67 -2.08 -14.62
N HIS A 89 -6.19 -2.31 -13.41
CA HIS A 89 -5.70 -1.66 -12.19
C HIS A 89 -4.49 -2.41 -11.60
N ASP A 90 -4.56 -3.73 -11.48
CA ASP A 90 -3.47 -4.58 -10.97
C ASP A 90 -2.18 -4.38 -11.76
N ALA A 91 -2.26 -4.37 -13.10
CA ALA A 91 -1.11 -4.07 -13.97
C ALA A 91 -0.47 -2.71 -13.67
N ARG A 92 -1.26 -1.68 -13.33
CA ARG A 92 -0.74 -0.35 -12.93
C ARG A 92 -0.10 -0.38 -11.54
N VAL A 93 -0.64 -1.17 -10.61
CA VAL A 93 -0.09 -1.33 -9.25
C VAL A 93 1.24 -2.07 -9.30
N LEU A 94 1.32 -3.19 -10.02
CA LEU A 94 2.56 -3.98 -10.18
C LEU A 94 3.67 -3.14 -10.82
N HIS A 95 3.38 -2.40 -11.90
CA HIS A 95 4.36 -1.52 -12.53
C HIS A 95 4.81 -0.35 -11.63
N ALA A 96 3.88 0.24 -10.86
CA ALA A 96 4.23 1.27 -9.88
C ALA A 96 5.11 0.73 -8.75
N VAL A 97 4.89 -0.51 -8.29
CA VAL A 97 5.73 -1.20 -7.30
C VAL A 97 7.12 -1.49 -7.87
N GLU A 98 7.21 -1.99 -9.10
CA GLU A 98 8.47 -2.27 -9.80
C GLU A 98 9.35 -1.02 -9.91
N LEU A 99 8.81 0.09 -10.44
CA LEU A 99 9.52 1.36 -10.58
C LEU A 99 9.98 1.90 -9.21
N LEU A 100 9.09 1.91 -8.23
CA LEU A 100 9.34 2.44 -6.88
C LEU A 100 10.41 1.63 -6.14
N LEU A 101 10.37 0.30 -6.23
CA LEU A 101 11.37 -0.55 -5.57
C LEU A 101 12.71 -0.50 -6.28
N THR A 102 12.74 -0.45 -7.62
CA THR A 102 13.98 -0.37 -8.40
C THR A 102 14.75 0.91 -8.10
N ALA A 103 14.11 2.08 -8.22
CA ALA A 103 14.75 3.37 -7.95
C ALA A 103 15.21 3.52 -6.48
N ARG A 104 14.44 2.99 -5.52
CA ARG A 104 14.84 2.98 -4.11
C ARG A 104 16.01 2.02 -3.85
N ARG A 105 16.04 0.87 -4.51
CA ARG A 105 17.11 -0.13 -4.38
C ARG A 105 18.44 0.43 -4.88
N GLU A 106 18.46 1.10 -6.03
CA GLU A 106 19.66 1.72 -6.60
C GLU A 106 20.32 2.69 -5.60
N LEU A 107 19.55 3.63 -5.04
CA LEU A 107 20.02 4.58 -4.03
C LEU A 107 20.59 3.89 -2.78
N LEU A 108 19.90 2.85 -2.29
CA LEU A 108 20.36 2.06 -1.14
C LEU A 108 21.66 1.31 -1.45
N LEU A 109 21.79 0.70 -2.63
CA LEU A 109 23.00 0.01 -3.05
C LEU A 109 24.19 0.97 -3.18
N GLY A 110 23.99 2.17 -3.74
CA GLY A 110 25.03 3.21 -3.79
C GLY A 110 25.50 3.65 -2.40
N LYS A 111 24.58 3.83 -1.45
CA LYS A 111 24.92 4.14 -0.05
C LYS A 111 25.64 2.99 0.66
N ILE A 112 25.20 1.75 0.46
CA ILE A 112 25.84 0.55 1.01
C ILE A 112 27.27 0.39 0.45
N ALA A 113 27.45 0.56 -0.86
CA ALA A 113 28.77 0.50 -1.50
C ALA A 113 29.73 1.55 -0.93
N ARG A 114 29.28 2.81 -0.81
CA ARG A 114 30.06 3.90 -0.20
C ARG A 114 30.50 3.54 1.23
N TYR A 115 29.57 3.23 2.13
CA TYR A 115 29.92 2.96 3.53
C TYR A 115 30.76 1.69 3.71
N ARG A 116 30.63 0.69 2.83
CA ARG A 116 31.50 -0.49 2.87
C ARG A 116 32.92 -0.18 2.39
N ALA A 117 33.08 0.66 1.36
CA ALA A 117 34.40 1.14 0.94
C ALA A 117 35.10 1.96 2.04
N GLU A 118 34.38 2.87 2.70
CA GLU A 118 34.90 3.67 3.83
C GLU A 118 35.35 2.81 5.02
N LEU A 119 34.72 1.65 5.23
CA LEU A 119 35.03 0.70 6.31
C LEU A 119 35.96 -0.46 5.86
N GLY A 120 36.50 -0.43 4.64
CA GLY A 120 37.36 -1.51 4.11
C GLY A 120 36.67 -2.87 3.96
N LEU A 121 35.35 -2.90 3.88
CA LEU A 121 34.54 -4.12 3.82
C LEU A 121 34.32 -4.59 2.38
N SER A 122 34.46 -5.90 2.14
CA SER A 122 34.15 -6.57 0.88
C SER A 122 32.77 -6.16 0.31
N PRO A 123 32.57 -6.05 -1.02
CA PRO A 123 31.32 -5.62 -1.64
C PRO A 123 30.04 -6.31 -1.13
N TYR A 124 28.90 -5.63 -1.24
CA TYR A 124 27.61 -6.17 -0.77
C TYR A 124 26.96 -7.07 -1.85
N PRO A 125 26.75 -8.38 -1.58
CA PRO A 125 26.29 -9.33 -2.61
C PRO A 125 24.83 -9.13 -3.05
N GLY A 126 24.05 -8.31 -2.34
CA GLY A 126 22.68 -7.95 -2.76
C GLY A 126 22.62 -6.85 -3.82
N GLY A 127 23.76 -6.23 -4.18
CA GLY A 127 23.89 -5.43 -5.39
C GLY A 127 24.35 -6.32 -6.54
N SER A 128 23.62 -6.33 -7.66
CA SER A 128 23.86 -7.24 -8.78
C SER A 128 25.09 -6.86 -9.60
N GLY A 129 26.27 -7.15 -9.06
CA GLY A 129 27.52 -7.25 -9.80
C GLY A 129 28.18 -8.59 -9.48
N SER A 130 28.14 -9.53 -10.41
CA SER A 130 28.86 -10.80 -10.27
C SER A 130 30.36 -10.54 -10.34
N ALA A 131 31.07 -10.65 -9.21
CA ALA A 131 32.51 -10.58 -9.20
C ALA A 131 33.09 -11.82 -9.92
N PRO A 132 33.86 -11.67 -11.02
CA PRO A 132 34.66 -12.76 -11.54
C PRO A 132 35.79 -13.09 -10.54
N ALA A 133 36.27 -14.33 -10.55
CA ALA A 133 37.30 -14.78 -9.62
C ALA A 133 38.67 -14.13 -9.90
N GLY A 134 39.33 -13.63 -8.86
CA GLY A 134 40.70 -13.14 -8.92
C GLY A 134 41.06 -12.17 -7.79
N GLY A 135 42.15 -12.48 -7.07
CA GLY A 135 42.93 -11.55 -6.26
C GLY A 135 44.42 -11.71 -6.60
N PRO A 136 45.40 -11.31 -5.75
CA PRO A 136 45.28 -10.71 -4.41
C PRO A 136 44.67 -9.28 -4.33
N GLU A 137 45.30 -8.12 -4.05
CA GLU A 137 46.68 -7.70 -3.75
C GLU A 137 46.72 -6.53 -2.74
N THR A 138 47.94 -6.08 -2.42
CA THR A 138 48.30 -5.25 -1.27
C THR A 138 48.56 -3.78 -1.63
N GLY A 139 48.13 -2.85 -0.76
CA GLY A 139 48.39 -1.42 -0.90
C GLY A 139 48.00 -0.65 0.37
N ARG A 140 48.98 -0.29 1.20
CA ARG A 140 48.77 0.28 2.54
C ARG A 140 49.08 1.79 2.58
N SER A 141 48.12 2.59 3.05
CA SER A 141 48.40 3.84 3.79
C SER A 141 47.19 4.27 4.64
N ALA A 142 47.47 4.91 5.77
CA ALA A 142 46.48 5.59 6.64
C ALA A 142 46.25 7.04 6.12
N ASP A 143 45.54 7.98 6.76
CA ASP A 143 45.17 8.14 8.18
C ASP A 143 43.86 9.02 8.33
N PRO A 144 43.43 9.62 9.47
CA PRO A 144 42.03 9.48 9.89
C PRO A 144 41.25 10.81 10.12
N GLY A 145 39.96 10.72 10.48
CA GLY A 145 39.29 11.81 11.22
C GLY A 145 37.76 11.77 11.34
N VAL A 146 37.27 11.93 12.59
CA VAL A 146 36.06 12.71 12.98
C VAL A 146 34.68 12.21 12.49
N ALA A 147 33.64 12.00 13.33
CA ALA A 147 33.50 11.95 14.79
C ALA A 147 32.14 11.35 15.21
N SER A 148 31.98 11.04 16.50
CA SER A 148 30.68 10.90 17.20
C SER A 148 29.93 12.28 17.25
N ALA A 149 28.64 12.45 17.59
CA ALA A 149 27.71 11.63 18.36
C ALA A 149 26.22 11.90 17.94
N PRO A 150 25.21 12.10 18.83
CA PRO A 150 24.35 11.02 19.34
C PRO A 150 22.81 11.23 19.21
N GLY A 151 22.05 10.16 19.49
CA GLY A 151 20.74 10.24 20.17
C GLY A 151 19.48 10.31 19.29
N GLY A 152 18.43 9.56 19.65
CA GLY A 152 17.15 9.59 18.93
C GLY A 152 16.19 8.40 19.15
N ARG A 153 15.64 8.26 20.36
CA ARG A 153 14.31 7.64 20.60
C ARG A 153 13.43 8.76 21.18
N PRO A 154 12.15 8.91 20.78
CA PRO A 154 11.09 7.89 20.88
C PRO A 154 10.41 7.65 19.50
N GLY A 155 9.30 6.92 19.34
CA GLY A 155 8.42 6.20 20.28
C GLY A 155 7.36 5.41 19.50
N ALA A 156 6.65 4.50 20.16
CA ALA A 156 5.68 3.63 19.48
C ALA A 156 4.34 4.33 19.18
N HIS A 157 3.75 4.10 18.01
CA HIS A 157 2.30 4.14 17.87
C HIS A 157 1.76 3.23 16.75
N ARG A 158 1.11 2.13 17.19
CA ARG A 158 -0.05 1.42 16.61
C ARG A 158 -0.30 1.52 15.09
N GLY A 159 -0.25 0.38 14.40
CA GLY A 159 -0.59 0.31 12.98
C GLY A 159 -0.69 -1.08 12.36
N ASP A 160 -1.06 -2.13 13.12
CA ASP A 160 -1.47 -3.42 12.53
C ASP A 160 -2.77 -3.22 11.76
N THR A 161 -2.62 -2.73 10.54
CA THR A 161 -3.68 -2.69 9.55
C THR A 161 -3.88 -4.13 9.11
N PRO A 162 -5.10 -4.71 9.19
CA PRO A 162 -5.35 -5.98 8.52
C PRO A 162 -5.00 -5.78 7.04
N ALA A 163 -4.17 -6.67 6.51
CA ALA A 163 -3.86 -6.68 5.09
C ALA A 163 -5.15 -6.94 4.27
N CYS A 164 -5.10 -6.57 3.00
CA CYS A 164 -5.92 -7.25 2.00
C CYS A 164 -5.33 -8.66 1.81
#